data_AF-A0A0K8TEP0-F1
#
_entry.id   AF-A0A0K8TEP0-F1
#
_cell.length_a   1.000
_cell.length_b   1.000
_cell.length_c   1.000
_cell.angle_alpha   90.00
_cell.angle_beta   90.00
_cell.angle_gamma   90.00
#
_symmetry.space_group_name_H-M   'P 1'
#
loop_
_entity.id
_entity.type
_entity.pdbx_description
1 polymer ?
#
loop_
_entity_poly.entity_id
_entity_poly.type
_entity_poly.pdbx_seq_one_letter_code
_entity_poly.pdbx_strand_id
1 'polypeptide(L)'
;VFFSAKQLPQESFDHFAQRLTALSYPCCFGPLQDRFLQDVFLLNMDDKFHSIRDSILNHHRDLSFQEAVSLSNERLFEKCYVPSSRSVSVFNESISTVWRVPST
;
A
#
# COMPACT_ATOMS: atom_id res chain seq x y z
N VAL A 1 -3.41 16.35 -17.89
CA VAL A 1 -1.99 16.78 -17.86
C VAL A 1 -1.28 15.98 -16.77
N PHE A 2 -0.08 15.44 -17.02
CA PHE A 2 0.61 14.48 -16.16
C PHE A 2 0.90 15.04 -14.74
N PHE A 3 1.63 16.15 -14.63
CA PHE A 3 2.06 16.70 -13.33
C PHE A 3 0.89 17.17 -12.43
N SER A 4 -0.27 17.46 -13.01
CA SER A 4 -1.46 17.87 -12.26
C SER A 4 -2.42 16.72 -11.96
N ALA A 5 -2.05 15.48 -12.32
CA ALA A 5 -2.90 14.32 -12.09
C ALA A 5 -2.91 13.97 -10.60
N LYS A 6 -4.07 14.15 -9.95
CA LYS A 6 -4.32 13.76 -8.57
C LYS A 6 -5.06 12.43 -8.49
N GLN A 7 -4.82 11.68 -7.43
CA GLN A 7 -5.63 10.50 -7.10
C GLN A 7 -7.07 10.93 -6.86
N LEU A 8 -8.04 10.18 -7.39
CA LEU A 8 -9.46 10.45 -7.15
C LEU A 8 -9.89 9.85 -5.79
N PRO A 9 -10.93 10.42 -5.13
CA PRO A 9 -11.33 10.00 -3.77
C PRO A 9 -11.64 8.52 -3.55
N GLN A 10 -12.00 7.76 -4.58
CA GLN A 10 -12.27 6.32 -4.49
C GLN A 10 -11.36 5.48 -5.38
N GLU A 11 -10.31 6.08 -5.93
CA GLU A 11 -9.34 5.39 -6.78
C GLU A 11 -8.34 4.63 -5.91
N SER A 12 -8.11 3.35 -6.22
CA SER A 12 -7.05 2.56 -5.60
C SER A 12 -5.67 3.07 -6.02
N PHE A 13 -4.63 2.74 -5.25
CA PHE A 13 -3.27 3.09 -5.65
C PHE A 13 -2.87 2.46 -6.99
N ASP A 14 -3.30 1.22 -7.25
CA ASP A 14 -3.01 0.54 -8.51
C ASP A 14 -3.67 1.24 -9.70
N HIS A 15 -4.94 1.63 -9.59
CA HIS A 15 -5.63 2.35 -10.66
C HIS A 15 -5.00 3.73 -10.90
N PHE A 16 -4.63 4.43 -9.82
CA PHE A 16 -3.94 5.71 -9.93
C PHE A 16 -2.58 5.55 -10.63
N ALA A 17 -1.80 4.54 -10.24
CA ALA A 17 -0.51 4.22 -10.83
C ALA A 17 -0.62 3.88 -12.33
N GLN A 18 -1.60 3.06 -12.71
CA GLN A 18 -1.87 2.73 -14.11
C GLN A 18 -2.23 3.98 -14.92
N ARG A 19 -3.08 4.86 -14.37
CA ARG A 19 -3.47 6.11 -15.01
C ARG A 19 -2.29 7.07 -15.16
N LEU A 20 -1.43 7.21 -14.15
CA LEU A 20 -0.20 8.00 -14.25
C LEU A 20 0.74 7.44 -15.33
N THR A 21 0.91 6.13 -15.38
CA THR A 21 1.70 5.47 -16.42
C THR A 21 1.16 5.81 -17.81
N ALA A 22 -0.15 5.70 -18.00
CA ALA A 22 -0.83 6.06 -19.25
C ALA A 22 -0.60 7.55 -19.63
N LEU A 23 -0.68 8.44 -18.65
CA LEU A 23 -0.47 9.88 -18.83
C LEU A 23 1.00 10.26 -19.09
N SER A 24 1.95 9.41 -18.71
CA SER A 24 3.39 9.67 -18.87
C SER A 24 3.92 9.36 -20.28
N TYR A 25 3.28 8.45 -21.01
CA TYR A 25 3.69 8.06 -22.37
C TYR A 25 3.96 9.24 -23.32
N PRO A 26 3.05 10.22 -23.48
CA PRO A 26 3.28 11.35 -24.40
C PRO A 26 4.36 12.33 -23.92
N CYS A 27 4.87 12.19 -22.69
CA CYS A 27 5.81 13.14 -22.11
C CYS A 27 7.29 12.83 -22.42
N CYS A 28 7.59 11.67 -23.01
CA CYS A 28 8.95 11.30 -23.48
C CYS A 28 10.05 11.49 -22.41
N PHE A 29 9.78 11.15 -21.15
CA PHE A 29 10.70 11.37 -20.03
C PHE A 29 12.01 10.57 -20.09
N GLY A 30 12.08 9.54 -20.93
CA GLY A 30 13.28 8.71 -21.10
C GLY A 30 13.69 8.05 -19.77
N PRO A 31 14.99 8.03 -19.42
CA PRO A 31 15.49 7.38 -18.21
C PRO A 31 14.92 7.93 -16.90
N LEU A 32 14.33 9.12 -16.91
CA LEU A 32 13.77 9.76 -15.72
C LEU A 32 12.29 9.41 -15.48
N GLN A 33 11.68 8.62 -16.37
CA GLN A 33 10.25 8.29 -16.30
C GLN A 33 9.85 7.71 -14.94
N ASP A 34 10.63 6.78 -14.41
CA ASP A 34 10.35 6.11 -13.14
C ASP A 34 10.30 7.12 -11.97
N ARG A 35 11.30 8.01 -11.91
CA ARG A 35 11.38 9.06 -10.89
C ARG A 35 10.21 10.03 -10.97
N PHE A 36 9.83 10.46 -12.18
CA PHE A 36 8.68 11.34 -12.34
C PHE A 36 7.36 10.66 -11.98
N LEU A 37 7.20 9.38 -12.31
CA LEU A 37 6.01 8.61 -11.90
C LEU A 37 5.94 8.49 -10.38
N GLN A 38 7.05 8.17 -9.73
CA GLN A 38 7.16 8.09 -8.27
C GLN A 38 6.82 9.43 -7.60
N ASP A 39 7.46 10.52 -8.04
CA ASP A 39 7.25 11.86 -7.47
C ASP A 39 5.78 12.28 -7.60
N VAL A 40 5.20 12.15 -8.81
CA VAL A 40 3.80 12.53 -9.05
C VAL A 40 2.85 11.62 -8.27
N PHE A 41 3.12 10.32 -8.18
CA PHE A 41 2.31 9.38 -7.41
C PHE A 41 2.27 9.74 -5.92
N LEU A 42 3.43 9.95 -5.29
CA LEU A 42 3.49 10.24 -3.85
C LEU A 42 2.96 11.63 -3.53
N LEU A 43 3.33 12.66 -4.32
CA LEU A 43 2.95 14.04 -4.03
C LEU A 43 1.48 14.33 -4.32
N ASN A 44 0.88 13.64 -5.29
CA ASN A 44 -0.52 13.84 -5.69
C ASN A 44 -1.46 12.71 -5.23
N MET A 45 -1.01 11.88 -4.28
CA MET A 45 -1.85 10.96 -3.54
C MET A 45 -2.96 11.73 -2.79
N ASP A 46 -4.12 11.10 -2.61
CA ASP A 46 -5.23 11.71 -1.87
C ASP A 46 -4.80 12.07 -0.44
N ASP A 47 -5.18 13.26 0.05
CA ASP A 47 -4.79 13.78 1.37
C ASP A 47 -5.21 12.87 2.53
N LYS A 48 -6.25 12.03 2.35
CA LYS A 48 -6.63 11.02 3.34
C LYS A 48 -5.51 10.00 3.60
N PHE A 49 -4.58 9.86 2.65
CA PHE A 49 -3.43 8.98 2.73
C PHE A 49 -2.11 9.72 3.05
N HIS A 50 -2.15 10.99 3.50
CA HIS A 50 -0.95 11.77 3.84
C HIS A 50 0.03 11.01 4.76
N SER A 51 -0.50 10.28 5.74
CA SER A 51 0.33 9.51 6.67
C SER A 51 1.04 8.30 6.03
N ILE A 52 0.51 7.76 4.93
CA ILE A 52 1.23 6.76 4.12
C ILE A 52 2.33 7.44 3.31
N ARG A 53 2.01 8.54 2.63
CA ARG A 53 2.97 9.36 1.88
C ARG A 53 4.16 9.78 2.75
N ASP A 54 3.90 10.39 3.90
CA ASP A 54 4.93 10.91 4.79
C ASP A 54 5.79 9.77 5.36
N SER A 55 5.18 8.60 5.64
CA SER A 55 5.93 7.42 6.05
C SER A 55 6.91 6.97 4.96
N ILE A 56 6.47 6.91 3.70
CA ILE A 56 7.32 6.47 2.59
C ILE A 56 8.46 7.47 2.36
N LEU A 57 8.15 8.77 2.26
CA LEU A 57 9.13 9.83 1.99
C LEU A 57 10.21 9.94 3.07
N ASN A 58 9.88 9.67 4.34
CA ASN A 58 10.85 9.78 5.44
C ASN A 58 11.77 8.56 5.58
N HIS A 59 11.30 7.37 5.19
CA HIS A 59 12.03 6.12 5.44
C HIS A 59 12.74 5.56 4.20
N HIS A 60 12.34 6.00 3.01
CA HIS A 60 12.83 5.41 1.76
C HIS A 60 13.22 6.50 0.76
N ARG A 61 14.54 6.61 0.48
CA ARG A 61 15.09 7.63 -0.42
C ARG A 61 15.21 7.17 -1.88
N ASP A 62 15.38 5.87 -2.10
CA ASP A 62 15.71 5.29 -3.41
C ASP A 62 14.70 4.20 -3.80
N LEU A 63 13.41 4.55 -3.80
CA LEU A 63 12.35 3.64 -4.28
C LEU A 63 12.11 3.84 -5.76
N SER A 64 11.94 2.73 -6.48
CA SER A 64 11.29 2.77 -7.78
C SER A 64 9.80 3.11 -7.64
N PHE A 65 9.19 3.53 -8.75
CA PHE A 65 7.76 3.78 -8.82
C PHE A 65 6.93 2.56 -8.38
N GLN A 66 7.27 1.36 -8.85
CA GLN A 66 6.54 0.14 -8.51
C GLN A 66 6.66 -0.22 -7.02
N GLU A 67 7.83 -0.01 -6.42
CA GLU A 67 8.01 -0.25 -4.98
C GLU A 67 7.21 0.75 -4.15
N ALA A 68 7.13 2.02 -4.56
CA ALA A 68 6.29 3.02 -3.91
C ALA A 68 4.80 2.63 -3.92
N VAL A 69 4.30 2.07 -5.04
CA VAL A 69 2.93 1.57 -5.14
C VAL A 69 2.71 0.37 -4.21
N SER A 70 3.64 -0.59 -4.23
CA SER A 70 3.56 -1.81 -3.40
C SER A 70 3.54 -1.47 -1.91
N LEU A 71 4.46 -0.61 -1.45
CA LEU A 71 4.50 -0.14 -0.07
C LEU A 71 3.25 0.63 0.32
N SER A 72 2.70 1.46 -0.58
CA SER A 72 1.46 2.19 -0.29
C SER A 72 0.30 1.23 -0.02
N ASN A 73 0.17 0.16 -0.83
CA ASN A 73 -0.83 -0.88 -0.62
C ASN A 73 -0.59 -1.64 0.70
N GLU A 74 0.64 -2.07 0.98
CA GLU A 74 1.00 -2.75 2.24
C GLU A 74 0.60 -1.92 3.47
N ARG A 75 0.97 -0.63 3.49
CA ARG A 75 0.63 0.29 4.59
C ARG A 75 -0.87 0.54 4.71
N LEU A 76 -1.59 0.54 3.59
CA LEU A 76 -3.05 0.64 3.62
C LEU A 76 -3.67 -0.60 4.27
N PHE A 77 -3.19 -1.80 3.92
CA PHE A 77 -3.62 -3.04 4.54
C PHE A 77 -3.33 -3.06 6.04
N GLU A 78 -2.15 -2.65 6.48
CA GLU A 78 -1.79 -2.54 7.91
C GLU A 78 -2.78 -1.64 8.67
N LYS A 79 -3.21 -0.52 8.08
CA LYS A 79 -4.17 0.40 8.69
C LYS A 79 -5.60 -0.14 8.71
N CYS A 80 -5.99 -0.90 7.69
CA CYS A 80 -7.31 -1.52 7.63
C CYS A 80 -7.42 -2.76 8.54
N TYR A 81 -6.31 -3.46 8.77
CA TYR A 81 -6.24 -4.66 9.59
C TYR A 81 -5.68 -4.33 10.99
N VAL A 82 -6.43 -3.59 11.79
CA VAL A 82 -6.19 -3.56 13.24
C VAL A 82 -6.67 -4.90 13.80
N PRO A 83 -5.83 -5.75 14.42
CA PRO A 83 -6.34 -6.87 15.19
C PRO A 83 -7.18 -6.27 16.31
N SER A 84 -8.48 -6.54 16.29
CA SER A 84 -9.36 -6.28 17.43
C SER A 84 -8.76 -7.01 18.63
N SER A 85 -7.99 -6.27 19.42
CA SER A 85 -7.48 -6.71 20.70
C SER A 85 -8.63 -6.65 21.68
N ARG A 86 -9.64 -7.51 21.50
CA ARG A 86 -10.51 -7.89 22.61
C ARG A 86 -9.64 -8.70 23.56
N SER A 87 -9.28 -8.05 24.67
CA SER A 87 -8.71 -8.70 25.83
C SER A 87 -9.54 -9.94 26.20
N VAL A 88 -8.94 -11.11 26.12
CA VAL A 88 -9.38 -12.25 26.94
C VAL A 88 -8.29 -12.45 27.96
N SER A 89 -8.55 -11.91 29.14
CA SER A 89 -7.85 -12.22 30.37
C SER A 89 -7.89 -13.74 30.60
N VAL A 90 -6.72 -14.30 30.87
CA VAL A 90 -6.48 -15.42 31.80
C VAL A 90 -7.60 -16.45 31.90
N PHE A 91 -7.42 -17.61 31.28
CA PHE A 91 -7.77 -18.87 31.96
C PHE A 91 -6.67 -19.88 31.72
N ASN A 92 -6.05 -20.25 32.83
CA ASN A 92 -5.07 -21.31 32.96
C ASN A 92 -5.80 -22.66 32.99
N GLU A 93 -5.02 -23.72 32.76
CA GLU A 93 -5.30 -25.15 32.96
C GLU A 93 -6.07 -25.94 31.89
N SER A 94 -5.27 -26.79 31.23
CA SER A 94 -5.45 -28.25 31.16
C SER A 94 -6.79 -28.79 30.68
N ILE A 95 -6.77 -29.52 29.55
CA ILE A 95 -7.27 -30.89 29.42
C ILE A 95 -6.79 -31.45 28.07
N SER A 96 -5.98 -32.51 28.17
CA SER A 96 -5.72 -33.53 27.16
C SER A 96 -7.00 -34.09 26.55
N THR A 97 -7.00 -34.47 25.26
CA THR A 97 -7.32 -35.85 24.81
C THR A 97 -7.31 -35.95 23.29
N VAL A 98 -6.44 -36.86 22.85
CA VAL A 98 -6.30 -37.51 21.55
C VAL A 98 -7.66 -37.96 20.99
N TRP A 99 -7.96 -37.65 19.73
CA TRP A 99 -8.99 -38.37 18.97
C TRP A 99 -8.42 -39.05 17.74
N ARG A 100 -8.65 -40.35 17.74
CA ARG A 100 -8.18 -41.41 16.85
C ARG A 100 -8.97 -41.37 15.53
N VAL A 101 -8.29 -41.57 14.40
CA VAL A 101 -8.86 -41.68 13.05
C VAL A 101 -9.54 -43.06 12.89
N PRO A 102 -10.69 -43.17 12.22
CA PRO A 102 -11.20 -44.45 11.73
C PRO A 102 -10.70 -44.71 10.31
N SER A 103 -10.06 -45.86 10.09
CA SER A 103 -9.75 -46.39 8.76
C SER A 103 -11.00 -47.04 8.15
N THR A 104 -11.30 -46.72 6.89
CA THR A 104 -12.23 -47.45 6.02
C THR A 104 -11.62 -48.74 5.49
#